data_AF-A0A7E6CQ27-F1
#
_entry.id   AF-A0A7E6CQ27-F1
#
_cell.length_a   1.000
_cell.length_b   1.000
_cell.length_c   1.000
_cell.angle_alpha   90.00
_cell.angle_beta   90.00
_cell.angle_gamma   90.00
#
_symmetry.space_group_name_H-M   'P 1'
#
loop_
_entity.id
_entity.type
_entity.pdbx_description
1 polymer ?
#
loop_
_entity_poly.entity_id
_entity_poly.type
_entity_poly.pdbx_seq_one_letter_code
_entity_poly.pdbx_strand_id
1 'polypeptide(L)'
;MAQLCGPRRGRALLALLASLFLIGAEAADGEPNIHVPGRRDFDDPSSDVFDYEEHCTAKAVTGPCRASFLRWYFDAEKNSCDNFIYGGCQGNKNNYLSKEACMSRCFGKQLYPVLPRSTKVVVLAGLFVMVLIVLLGASTVCLVRTARRNQERALHTLWSSEDDKEHLVKNTVVL
;
A
#
# COMPACT_ATOMS: atom_id res chain seq x y z
N MET A 1 -10.92 25.95 -21.96
CA MET A 1 -9.79 25.29 -21.29
C MET A 1 -9.41 23.99 -22.02
N ALA A 2 -8.83 24.08 -23.22
CA ALA A 2 -8.54 22.92 -24.09
C ALA A 2 -7.05 22.92 -24.45
N GLN A 3 -6.18 22.29 -23.64
CA GLN A 3 -4.72 22.32 -23.88
C GLN A 3 -3.93 21.04 -23.52
N LEU A 4 -4.55 19.88 -23.30
CA LEU A 4 -3.80 18.67 -22.91
C LEU A 4 -3.57 17.63 -24.02
N CYS A 5 -4.03 17.84 -25.25
CA CYS A 5 -3.83 16.89 -26.35
C CYS A 5 -2.77 17.39 -27.35
N GLY A 6 -1.51 17.45 -26.90
CA GLY A 6 -0.36 17.78 -27.74
C GLY A 6 0.69 16.67 -27.71
N PRO A 7 1.18 16.16 -28.88
CA PRO A 7 2.07 14.99 -28.97
C PRO A 7 3.47 15.23 -28.36
N ARG A 8 3.82 16.47 -28.00
CA ARG A 8 5.12 16.83 -27.41
C ARG A 8 5.16 16.75 -25.88
N ARG A 9 4.02 16.76 -25.18
CA ARG A 9 3.98 16.75 -23.70
C ARG A 9 3.89 15.35 -23.09
N GLY A 10 3.37 14.36 -23.82
CA GLY A 10 3.28 12.97 -23.35
C GLY A 10 4.64 12.31 -23.13
N ARG A 11 5.65 12.67 -23.94
CA ARG A 11 7.02 12.16 -23.80
C ARG A 11 7.75 12.71 -22.58
N ALA A 12 7.49 13.96 -22.22
CA ALA A 12 8.11 14.58 -21.04
C ALA A 12 7.59 13.99 -19.72
N LEU A 13 6.28 13.67 -19.66
CA LEU A 13 5.67 13.06 -18.47
C LEU A 13 6.09 11.60 -18.29
N LEU A 14 6.18 10.84 -19.38
CA LEU A 14 6.70 9.46 -19.37
C LEU A 14 8.19 9.41 -18.99
N ALA A 15 9.00 10.38 -19.43
CA ALA A 15 10.41 10.47 -19.07
C ALA A 15 10.60 10.82 -17.59
N LEU A 16 9.80 11.75 -17.03
CA LEU A 16 9.86 12.11 -15.60
C LEU A 16 9.47 10.95 -14.68
N LEU A 17 8.44 10.17 -15.07
CA LEU A 17 8.03 8.98 -14.32
C LEU A 17 9.07 7.85 -14.41
N ALA A 18 9.73 7.67 -15.56
CA ALA A 18 10.81 6.69 -15.72
C ALA A 18 12.06 7.02 -14.88
N SER A 19 12.41 8.31 -14.73
CA SER A 19 13.52 8.75 -13.88
C SER A 19 13.27 8.57 -12.37
N LEU A 20 12.00 8.58 -11.94
CA LEU A 20 11.63 8.31 -10.53
C LEU A 20 11.72 6.81 -10.16
N PHE A 21 11.56 5.91 -11.13
CA PHE A 21 11.65 4.46 -10.92
C PHE A 21 13.09 3.90 -10.92
N LEU A 22 14.08 4.66 -11.40
CA LEU A 22 15.48 4.21 -11.51
C LEU A 22 16.35 4.49 -10.27
N ILE A 23 15.83 5.17 -9.23
CA ILE A 23 16.58 5.42 -7.98
C ILE A 23 16.37 4.29 -6.94
N GLY A 24 15.54 3.28 -7.26
CA GLY A 24 15.04 2.30 -6.29
C GLY A 24 15.63 0.89 -6.35
N ALA A 25 16.86 0.70 -6.85
CA ALA A 25 17.49 -0.61 -6.82
C ALA A 25 19.01 -0.47 -6.65
N GLU A 26 19.48 -0.53 -5.41
CA GLU A 26 20.86 -0.92 -5.13
C GLU A 26 20.80 -2.11 -4.17
N ALA A 27 21.22 -3.27 -4.67
CA ALA A 27 21.51 -4.46 -3.89
C ALA A 27 23.04 -4.55 -3.76
N ALA A 28 23.56 -4.78 -2.57
CA ALA A 28 24.83 -5.47 -2.39
C ALA A 28 25.00 -5.93 -0.94
N ASP A 29 25.13 -7.25 -0.79
CA ASP A 29 25.70 -7.95 0.35
C ASP A 29 27.05 -7.38 0.79
N GLY A 30 27.26 -7.36 2.10
CA GLY A 30 28.53 -7.06 2.73
C GLY A 30 28.38 -7.13 4.24
N GLU A 31 28.58 -8.32 4.81
CA GLU A 31 28.68 -8.51 6.26
C GLU A 31 30.12 -8.20 6.70
N PRO A 32 30.33 -7.26 7.63
CA PRO A 32 31.49 -7.30 8.50
C PRO A 32 31.01 -7.56 9.94
N ASN A 33 31.50 -8.65 10.52
CA ASN A 33 31.37 -8.91 11.95
C ASN A 33 32.16 -7.83 12.73
N ILE A 34 31.46 -6.82 13.25
CA ILE A 34 31.96 -5.87 14.24
C ILE A 34 31.02 -5.89 15.44
N HIS A 35 31.52 -6.39 16.56
CA HIS A 35 30.86 -6.32 17.85
C HIS A 35 31.33 -5.06 18.59
N VAL A 36 30.56 -3.97 18.61
CA VAL A 36 30.77 -2.81 19.50
C VAL A 36 29.43 -2.15 19.86
N PRO A 37 29.21 -1.75 21.14
CA PRO A 37 27.96 -1.19 21.63
C PRO A 37 27.85 0.35 21.47
N GLY A 38 26.61 0.86 21.41
CA GLY A 38 26.27 2.29 21.41
C GLY A 38 25.22 2.60 20.34
N ARG A 39 24.36 3.62 20.42
CA ARG A 39 24.12 4.72 21.36
C ARG A 39 22.75 5.28 20.96
N ARG A 40 22.03 5.91 21.89
CA ARG A 40 20.73 6.56 21.69
C ARG A 40 20.81 7.66 20.61
N ASP A 41 19.73 7.82 19.86
CA ASP A 41 19.06 9.10 19.49
C ASP A 41 18.37 9.00 18.12
N PHE A 42 17.10 8.60 18.13
CA PHE A 42 16.07 9.03 17.19
C PHE A 42 14.74 8.84 17.92
N ASP A 43 13.98 9.91 18.14
CA ASP A 43 12.65 9.87 18.74
C ASP A 43 11.72 8.99 17.88
N ASP A 44 11.70 7.70 18.20
CA ASP A 44 10.80 6.70 17.64
C ASP A 44 9.48 6.75 18.42
N PRO A 45 8.34 7.10 17.80
CA PRO A 45 7.05 7.14 18.47
C PRO A 45 6.52 5.76 18.92
N SER A 46 7.35 4.70 18.89
CA SER A 46 6.93 3.32 19.11
C SER A 46 7.06 2.83 20.56
N SER A 47 7.51 3.67 21.49
CA SER A 47 7.66 3.29 22.91
C SER A 47 6.34 2.99 23.65
N ASP A 48 5.19 3.21 23.02
CA ASP A 48 3.87 2.91 23.60
C ASP A 48 3.05 1.88 22.78
N VAL A 49 3.71 0.99 22.02
CA VAL A 49 3.01 -0.19 21.49
C VAL A 49 2.68 -1.11 22.66
N PHE A 50 1.46 -0.98 23.16
CA PHE A 50 0.92 -1.91 24.14
C PHE A 50 0.99 -3.33 23.57
N ASP A 51 1.82 -4.18 24.17
CA ASP A 51 1.93 -5.59 23.78
C ASP A 51 0.71 -6.36 24.28
N TYR A 52 -0.34 -6.36 23.47
CA TYR A 52 -1.59 -7.05 23.76
C TYR A 52 -1.39 -8.57 23.91
N GLU A 53 -0.44 -9.17 23.18
CA GLU A 53 -0.20 -10.60 23.24
C GLU A 53 0.29 -11.01 24.64
N GLU A 54 1.29 -10.31 25.17
CA GLU A 54 1.85 -10.64 26.49
C GLU A 54 0.88 -10.38 27.65
N HIS A 55 0.02 -9.37 27.52
CA HIS A 55 -0.86 -8.90 28.59
C HIS A 55 -2.25 -9.54 28.55
N CYS A 56 -2.70 -10.05 27.41
CA CYS A 56 -4.10 -10.45 27.22
C CYS A 56 -4.28 -11.82 26.57
N THR A 57 -3.37 -12.31 25.73
CA THR A 57 -3.51 -13.63 25.08
C THR A 57 -2.70 -14.72 25.76
N ALA A 58 -1.61 -14.35 26.45
CA ALA A 58 -0.78 -15.29 27.19
C ALA A 58 -1.60 -16.09 28.24
N LYS A 59 -1.42 -17.41 28.29
CA LYS A 59 -2.13 -18.29 29.24
C LYS A 59 -1.76 -17.96 30.69
N ALA A 60 -2.65 -18.19 31.66
CA ALA A 60 -2.36 -17.94 33.08
C ALA A 60 -1.17 -18.80 33.59
N VAL A 61 -0.25 -18.18 34.36
CA VAL A 61 0.96 -18.85 34.88
C VAL A 61 1.02 -18.74 36.40
N THR A 62 0.92 -19.87 37.11
CA THR A 62 1.09 -19.93 38.57
C THR A 62 2.54 -19.63 38.98
N GLY A 63 3.53 -20.08 38.21
CA GLY A 63 4.96 -19.93 38.56
C GLY A 63 5.42 -20.94 39.62
N PRO A 64 6.72 -20.96 39.95
CA PRO A 64 7.32 -22.00 40.79
C PRO A 64 7.18 -21.74 42.30
N CYS A 65 6.86 -20.51 42.71
CA CYS A 65 6.64 -20.18 44.11
C CYS A 65 5.35 -20.79 44.65
N ARG A 66 5.27 -21.00 45.97
CA ARG A 66 4.20 -21.76 46.64
C ARG A 66 3.21 -20.89 47.44
N ALA A 67 3.18 -19.58 47.20
CA ALA A 67 2.12 -18.74 47.78
C ALA A 67 0.80 -18.98 47.04
N SER A 68 -0.32 -18.52 47.61
CA SER A 68 -1.64 -18.64 47.00
C SER A 68 -2.27 -17.25 46.88
N PHE A 69 -2.00 -16.57 45.77
CA PHE A 69 -2.60 -15.28 45.45
C PHE A 69 -3.70 -15.47 44.41
N LEU A 70 -4.94 -15.12 44.75
CA LEU A 70 -6.01 -15.05 43.77
C LEU A 70 -5.75 -13.86 42.83
N ARG A 71 -5.68 -14.14 41.54
CA ARG A 71 -5.44 -13.17 40.47
C ARG A 71 -6.41 -13.38 39.33
N TRP A 72 -6.49 -12.40 38.44
CA TRP A 72 -7.32 -12.41 37.25
C TRP A 72 -6.45 -12.48 36.00
N TYR A 73 -6.87 -13.24 35.01
CA TYR A 73 -6.26 -13.27 33.68
C TYR A 73 -7.35 -13.13 32.62
N PHE A 74 -7.01 -12.60 31.46
CA PHE A 74 -7.92 -12.52 30.32
C PHE A 74 -7.89 -13.83 29.53
N ASP A 75 -9.06 -14.43 29.36
CA ASP A 75 -9.29 -15.55 28.47
C ASP A 75 -9.77 -15.02 27.12
N ALA A 76 -8.85 -15.00 26.15
CA ALA A 76 -9.14 -14.50 24.79
C ALA A 76 -10.17 -15.37 24.03
N GLU A 77 -10.32 -16.65 24.38
CA GLU A 77 -11.28 -17.55 23.75
C GLU A 77 -12.71 -17.21 24.22
N LYS A 78 -12.85 -16.90 25.52
CA LYS A 78 -14.14 -16.49 26.11
C LYS A 78 -14.40 -14.98 26.02
N ASN A 79 -13.39 -14.19 25.65
CA ASN A 79 -13.38 -12.72 25.76
C ASN A 79 -13.79 -12.23 27.17
N SER A 80 -13.32 -12.92 28.21
CA SER A 80 -13.67 -12.62 29.61
C SER A 80 -12.46 -12.75 30.54
N CYS A 81 -12.49 -12.05 31.67
CA CYS A 81 -11.51 -12.23 32.73
C CYS A 81 -11.97 -13.30 33.72
N ASP A 82 -11.15 -14.34 33.89
CA ASP A 82 -11.35 -15.43 34.82
C ASP A 82 -10.27 -15.39 35.93
N ASN A 83 -10.51 -16.09 37.03
CA ASN A 83 -9.58 -16.12 38.16
C ASN A 83 -8.64 -17.34 38.11
N PHE A 84 -7.46 -17.19 38.70
CA PHE A 84 -6.48 -18.26 38.86
C PHE A 84 -5.61 -18.03 40.11
N ILE A 85 -4.89 -19.07 40.54
CA ILE A 85 -3.94 -18.98 41.65
C ILE A 85 -2.54 -18.69 41.12
N TYR A 86 -1.97 -17.57 41.58
CA TYR A 86 -0.59 -17.18 41.35
C TYR A 86 0.29 -17.52 42.53
N GLY A 87 1.42 -18.19 42.24
CA GLY A 87 2.41 -18.67 43.19
C GLY A 87 3.25 -17.56 43.84
N GLY A 88 3.21 -16.34 43.30
CA GLY A 88 3.90 -15.17 43.85
C GLY A 88 5.22 -14.79 43.16
N CYS A 89 5.72 -15.61 42.22
CA CYS A 89 6.90 -15.26 41.42
C CYS A 89 6.84 -15.85 40.00
N GLN A 90 7.62 -15.27 39.09
CA GLN A 90 7.78 -15.71 37.69
C GLN A 90 6.45 -15.99 36.96
N GLY A 91 5.48 -15.08 37.13
CA GLY A 91 4.27 -15.07 36.31
C GLY A 91 4.51 -14.29 35.03
N ASN A 92 3.54 -14.29 34.12
CA ASN A 92 3.53 -13.42 32.95
C ASN A 92 2.72 -12.13 33.20
N LYS A 93 2.57 -11.29 32.18
CA LYS A 93 1.87 -9.99 32.28
C LYS A 93 0.34 -10.10 32.22
N ASN A 94 -0.21 -11.22 31.78
CA ASN A 94 -1.64 -11.53 31.90
C ASN A 94 -2.00 -11.97 33.33
N ASN A 95 -1.74 -11.09 34.30
CA ASN A 95 -1.94 -11.31 35.73
C ASN A 95 -2.32 -10.00 36.41
N TYR A 96 -3.59 -9.89 36.79
CA TYR A 96 -4.19 -8.68 37.32
C TYR A 96 -4.72 -8.89 38.74
N LEU A 97 -4.71 -7.82 39.55
CA LEU A 97 -5.19 -7.85 40.93
C LEU A 97 -6.73 -7.90 41.01
N SER A 98 -7.43 -7.31 40.04
CA SER A 98 -8.89 -7.27 40.01
C SER A 98 -9.44 -7.57 38.62
N LYS A 99 -10.72 -7.95 38.57
CA LYS A 99 -11.45 -8.21 37.32
C LYS A 99 -11.52 -6.94 36.49
N GLU A 100 -11.74 -5.79 37.12
CA GLU A 100 -11.89 -4.48 36.48
C GLU A 100 -10.58 -4.07 35.80
N ALA A 101 -9.43 -4.28 36.45
CA ALA A 101 -8.12 -4.01 35.87
C ALA A 101 -7.90 -4.87 34.61
N CYS A 102 -8.16 -6.18 34.71
CA CYS A 102 -8.07 -7.10 33.58
C CYS A 102 -8.98 -6.68 32.42
N MET A 103 -10.26 -6.41 32.69
CA MET A 103 -11.23 -6.03 31.67
C MET A 103 -10.86 -4.68 31.03
N SER A 104 -10.49 -3.68 31.83
CA SER A 104 -10.08 -2.37 31.31
C SER A 104 -8.87 -2.46 30.37
N ARG A 105 -7.99 -3.44 30.61
CA ARG A 105 -6.75 -3.61 29.85
C ARG A 105 -6.94 -4.39 28.56
N CYS A 106 -7.80 -5.41 28.57
CA CYS A 106 -7.90 -6.38 27.48
C CYS A 106 -9.24 -6.35 26.73
N PHE A 107 -10.33 -6.03 27.41
CA PHE A 107 -11.66 -6.07 26.81
C PHE A 107 -11.81 -5.02 25.69
N GLY A 108 -12.28 -5.45 24.51
CA GLY A 108 -12.46 -4.58 23.35
C GLY A 108 -11.16 -4.07 22.70
N LYS A 109 -9.98 -4.49 23.18
CA LYS A 109 -8.68 -4.10 22.62
C LYS A 109 -8.17 -5.03 21.52
N GLN A 110 -8.84 -6.17 21.28
CA GLN A 110 -8.71 -6.97 20.04
C GLN A 110 -9.03 -6.17 18.75
N LEU A 111 -9.55 -4.94 18.90
CA LEU A 111 -10.08 -4.12 17.82
C LEU A 111 -9.25 -2.86 17.53
N TYR A 112 -7.96 -2.85 17.88
CA TYR A 112 -7.04 -2.24 16.93
C TYR A 112 -6.54 -3.39 16.06
N PRO A 113 -7.01 -3.54 14.80
CA PRO A 113 -6.17 -4.25 13.88
C PRO A 113 -4.83 -3.53 13.97
N VAL A 114 -3.77 -4.26 14.35
CA VAL A 114 -2.44 -3.91 13.88
C VAL A 114 -2.63 -3.87 12.38
N LEU A 115 -2.93 -2.67 11.87
CA LEU A 115 -3.08 -2.38 10.46
C LEU A 115 -1.68 -2.74 9.97
N PRO A 116 -1.51 -3.93 9.35
CA PRO A 116 -0.18 -4.48 9.21
C PRO A 116 0.64 -3.44 8.47
N ARG A 117 1.93 -3.34 8.77
CA ARG A 117 2.86 -2.51 7.99
C ARG A 117 2.72 -2.78 6.47
N SER A 118 2.23 -3.97 6.13
CA SER A 118 1.78 -4.45 4.83
C SER A 118 0.58 -3.71 4.21
N THR A 119 -0.36 -3.11 4.95
CA THR A 119 -1.50 -2.37 4.37
C THR A 119 -1.05 -1.11 3.64
N LYS A 120 0.03 -0.47 4.10
CA LYS A 120 0.63 0.63 3.33
C LYS A 120 1.14 0.12 1.97
N VAL A 121 1.73 -1.08 1.94
CA VAL A 121 2.21 -1.71 0.70
C VAL A 121 1.05 -2.14 -0.20
N VAL A 122 -0.01 -2.73 0.36
CA VAL A 122 -1.20 -3.15 -0.39
C VAL A 122 -1.98 -1.95 -0.94
N VAL A 123 -2.12 -0.88 -0.16
CA VAL A 123 -2.78 0.36 -0.61
C VAL A 123 -1.95 1.03 -1.69
N LEU A 124 -0.62 1.13 -1.53
CA LEU A 124 0.26 1.67 -2.57
C LEU A 124 0.20 0.82 -3.84
N ALA A 125 0.34 -0.50 -3.73
CA ALA A 125 0.23 -1.42 -4.87
C ALA A 125 -1.13 -1.30 -5.57
N GLY A 126 -2.22 -1.21 -4.81
CA GLY A 126 -3.56 -0.97 -5.33
C GLY A 126 -3.67 0.35 -6.09
N LEU A 127 -3.17 1.46 -5.51
CA LEU A 127 -3.16 2.77 -6.18
C LEU A 127 -2.33 2.75 -7.46
N PHE A 128 -1.15 2.13 -7.44
CA PHE A 128 -0.31 1.97 -8.64
C PHE A 128 -1.05 1.19 -9.74
N VAL A 129 -1.66 0.05 -9.40
CA VAL A 129 -2.44 -0.76 -10.35
C VAL A 129 -3.62 0.03 -10.92
N MET A 130 -4.36 0.76 -10.08
CA MET A 130 -5.49 1.58 -10.52
C MET A 130 -5.07 2.70 -11.47
N VAL A 131 -3.96 3.39 -11.19
CA VAL A 131 -3.42 4.44 -12.06
C VAL A 131 -2.98 3.84 -13.41
N LEU A 132 -2.32 2.67 -13.42
CA LEU A 132 -1.92 1.99 -14.65
C LEU A 132 -3.13 1.63 -15.53
N ILE A 133 -4.20 1.09 -14.94
CA ILE A 133 -5.43 0.75 -15.68
C ILE A 133 -6.05 2.00 -16.31
N VAL A 134 -6.13 3.11 -15.57
CA VAL A 134 -6.67 4.38 -16.07
C VAL A 134 -5.82 4.95 -17.20
N LEU A 135 -4.48 4.90 -17.08
CA LEU A 135 -3.56 5.38 -18.12
C LEU A 135 -3.64 4.54 -19.40
N LEU A 136 -3.70 3.21 -19.27
CA LEU A 136 -3.88 2.31 -20.41
C LEU A 136 -5.24 2.51 -21.10
N GLY A 137 -6.31 2.69 -20.32
CA GLY A 137 -7.65 3.03 -20.84
C GLY A 137 -7.67 4.37 -21.58
N ALA A 138 -7.11 5.42 -21.00
CA ALA A 138 -7.05 6.74 -21.64
C ALA A 138 -6.19 6.72 -22.92
N SER A 139 -5.06 6.01 -22.90
CA SER A 139 -4.18 5.85 -24.05
C SER A 139 -4.85 5.12 -25.21
N THR A 140 -5.51 3.98 -24.94
CA THR A 140 -6.24 3.23 -25.97
C THR A 140 -7.39 4.05 -26.57
N VAL A 141 -8.16 4.77 -25.75
CA VAL A 141 -9.21 5.70 -26.24
C VAL A 141 -8.61 6.81 -27.11
N CYS A 142 -7.48 7.40 -26.70
CA CYS A 142 -6.79 8.42 -27.49
C CYS A 142 -6.26 7.87 -28.81
N LEU A 143 -5.69 6.65 -28.81
CA LEU A 143 -5.22 5.98 -30.01
C LEU A 143 -6.37 5.67 -30.97
N VAL A 144 -7.49 5.12 -30.50
CA VAL A 144 -8.68 4.85 -31.31
C VAL A 144 -9.23 6.16 -31.91
N ARG A 145 -9.31 7.22 -31.11
CA ARG A 145 -9.79 8.53 -31.58
C ARG A 145 -8.83 9.15 -32.60
N THR A 146 -7.52 8.98 -32.41
CA THR A 146 -6.49 9.47 -33.34
C THR A 146 -6.48 8.65 -34.62
N ALA A 147 -6.60 7.33 -34.54
CA ALA A 147 -6.69 6.43 -35.68
C ALA A 147 -7.96 6.70 -36.50
N ARG A 148 -9.12 6.87 -35.86
CA ARG A 148 -10.38 7.25 -36.52
C ARG A 148 -10.22 8.60 -37.24
N ARG A 149 -9.68 9.61 -36.55
CA ARG A 149 -9.43 10.94 -37.14
C ARG A 149 -8.39 10.90 -38.26
N ASN A 150 -7.39 10.02 -38.16
CA ASN A 150 -6.40 9.81 -39.20
C ASN A 150 -7.01 9.14 -40.43
N GLN A 151 -7.92 8.17 -40.23
CA GLN A 151 -8.65 7.53 -41.31
C GLN A 151 -9.57 8.50 -42.04
N GLU A 152 -10.25 9.41 -41.33
CA GLU A 152 -11.02 10.51 -41.94
C GLU A 152 -10.12 11.43 -42.78
N ARG A 153 -8.91 11.75 -42.31
CA ARG A 153 -7.95 12.55 -43.09
C ARG A 153 -7.39 11.80 -44.30
N ALA A 154 -7.07 10.52 -44.16
CA ALA A 154 -6.56 9.67 -45.24
C ALA A 154 -7.61 9.51 -46.36
N LEU A 155 -8.89 9.37 -45.99
CA LEU A 155 -10.00 9.36 -46.94
C LEU A 155 -10.14 10.71 -47.67
N HIS A 156 -10.02 11.83 -46.95
CA HIS A 156 -10.08 13.17 -47.54
C HIS A 156 -8.91 13.46 -48.50
N THR A 157 -7.71 12.97 -48.20
CA THR A 157 -6.56 13.09 -49.12
C THR A 157 -6.71 12.24 -50.37
N LEU A 158 -7.37 11.07 -50.25
CA LEU A 158 -7.68 10.21 -51.40
C LEU A 158 -8.72 10.89 -52.32
N TRP A 159 -9.82 11.39 -51.74
CA TRP A 159 -10.88 12.05 -52.50
C TRP A 159 -10.39 13.35 -53.16
N SER A 160 -9.61 14.17 -52.43
CA SER A 160 -8.99 15.39 -52.97
C SER A 160 -8.04 15.09 -54.14
N SER A 161 -7.28 13.99 -54.10
CA SER A 161 -6.39 13.62 -55.20
C SER A 161 -7.14 13.11 -56.44
N GLU A 162 -8.37 12.61 -56.28
CA GLU A 162 -9.22 12.15 -57.39
C GLU A 162 -9.93 13.32 -58.07
N ASP A 163 -10.43 14.29 -57.29
CA ASP A 163 -11.06 15.50 -57.81
C ASP A 163 -10.08 16.38 -58.61
N ASP A 164 -8.81 16.50 -58.18
CA ASP A 164 -7.79 17.26 -58.90
C ASP A 164 -7.44 16.66 -60.28
N LYS A 165 -7.62 15.34 -60.46
CA LYS A 165 -7.38 14.67 -61.75
C LYS A 165 -8.55 14.86 -62.73
N GLU A 166 -9.78 14.85 -62.25
CA GLU A 166 -10.99 15.08 -63.06
C GLU A 166 -11.03 16.49 -63.69
N HIS A 167 -10.54 17.51 -62.98
CA HIS A 167 -10.49 18.88 -63.50
C HIS A 167 -9.45 19.09 -64.62
N LEU A 168 -8.35 18.34 -64.62
CA LEU A 168 -7.33 18.40 -65.67
C LEU A 168 -7.76 17.66 -66.95
N VAL A 169 -8.51 16.58 -66.82
CA VAL A 169 -9.00 15.82 -67.98
C VAL A 169 -10.06 16.59 -68.76
N LYS A 170 -10.97 17.30 -68.08
CA LYS A 170 -12.06 18.06 -68.73
C LYS A 170 -11.56 19.26 -69.56
N ASN A 171 -10.42 19.86 -69.24
CA ASN A 171 -9.86 20.97 -70.03
C ASN A 171 -9.07 20.51 -71.27
N THR A 172 -8.72 19.22 -71.35
CA THR A 172 -7.91 18.68 -72.47
C THR A 172 -8.79 18.24 -73.66
N VAL A 173 -10.13 18.23 -73.49
CA VAL A 173 -11.09 17.78 -74.51
C VAL A 173 -11.85 18.95 -75.18
N VAL A 174 -11.43 20.21 -74.96
CA VAL A 174 -12.08 21.42 -75.55
C VAL A 174 -11.09 22.22 -76.42
N LEU A 175 -10.21 21.55 -77.17
CA LEU A 175 -9.35 22.19 -78.16
C LEU A 175 -9.33 21.41 -79.48
#